data_AF-A0A961CK61-F1
#
_entry.id   AF-A0A961CK61-F1
#
_cell.length_a   1.000
_cell.length_b   1.000
_cell.length_c   1.000
_cell.angle_alpha   90.00
_cell.angle_beta   90.00
_cell.angle_gamma   90.00
#
_symmetry.space_group_name_H-M   'P 1'
#
loop_
_entity.id
_entity.type
_entity.pdbx_description
1 polymer ?
#
loop_
_entity_poly.entity_id
_entity_poly.type
_entity_poly.pdbx_seq_one_letter_code
_entity_poly.pdbx_strand_id
1 'polypeptide(L)'
;MKKIALATITAGLVATSSATAAAVPLVGGNGLCPNARDLAQYITATYPGVQSIGGVRGDSRPDHPSGRALDIMIGSDMGLGDAINADIQSQADRFGVEYTMWRVANHYNHVHVTVA
;
A
#
# COMPACT_ATOMS: atom_id res chain seq x y z
N MET A 1 -29.31 36.27 -42.62
CA MET A 1 -29.47 34.79 -42.65
C MET A 1 -28.09 34.18 -42.50
N LYS A 2 -27.75 33.65 -41.31
CA LYS A 2 -26.44 33.01 -41.04
C LYS A 2 -26.64 31.50 -41.13
N LYS A 3 -26.00 30.85 -42.11
CA LYS A 3 -26.01 29.39 -42.27
C LYS A 3 -25.16 28.78 -41.16
N ILE A 4 -25.77 27.97 -40.31
CA ILE A 4 -25.09 27.16 -39.29
C ILE A 4 -24.53 25.94 -40.01
N ALA A 5 -23.21 25.73 -39.94
CA ALA A 5 -22.59 24.48 -40.35
C ALA A 5 -22.68 23.49 -39.17
N LEU A 6 -23.31 22.34 -39.39
CA LEU A 6 -23.26 21.20 -38.47
C LEU A 6 -21.85 20.58 -38.55
N ALA A 7 -21.08 20.67 -37.48
CA ALA A 7 -19.87 19.88 -37.30
C ALA A 7 -20.26 18.55 -36.64
N THR A 8 -20.17 17.46 -37.39
CA THR A 8 -20.32 16.11 -36.86
C THR A 8 -19.09 15.80 -35.99
N ILE A 9 -19.28 15.70 -34.67
CA ILE A 9 -18.23 15.27 -33.74
C ILE A 9 -18.26 13.75 -33.69
N THR A 10 -17.29 13.11 -34.33
CA THR A 10 -17.01 11.69 -34.11
C THR A 10 -16.34 11.56 -32.75
N ALA A 11 -17.07 11.04 -31.75
CA ALA A 11 -16.48 10.67 -30.47
C ALA A 11 -15.53 9.48 -30.67
N GLY A 12 -14.23 9.75 -30.74
CA GLY A 12 -13.21 8.70 -30.68
C GLY A 12 -13.19 8.11 -29.27
N LEU A 13 -13.61 6.86 -29.13
CA LEU A 13 -13.46 6.11 -27.89
C LEU A 13 -11.96 5.79 -27.72
N VAL A 14 -11.25 6.61 -26.94
CA VAL A 14 -9.89 6.29 -26.53
C VAL A 14 -10.00 5.23 -25.44
N ALA A 15 -9.94 3.97 -25.84
CA ALA A 15 -9.71 2.88 -24.90
C ALA A 15 -8.26 3.03 -24.39
N THR A 16 -8.09 3.76 -23.29
CA THR A 16 -6.86 3.66 -22.50
C THR A 16 -6.86 2.25 -21.92
N SER A 17 -6.05 1.36 -22.51
CA SER A 17 -5.67 0.12 -21.87
C SER A 17 -5.11 0.48 -20.50
N SER A 18 -5.90 0.21 -19.45
CA SER A 18 -5.41 0.28 -18.08
C SER A 18 -4.27 -0.72 -18.03
N ALA A 19 -3.03 -0.24 -17.96
CA ALA A 19 -1.94 -1.05 -17.48
C ALA A 19 -2.42 -1.56 -16.11
N THR A 20 -2.72 -2.85 -16.00
CA THR A 20 -2.87 -3.46 -14.69
C THR A 20 -1.53 -3.24 -14.02
N ALA A 21 -1.45 -2.23 -13.14
CA ALA A 21 -0.30 -2.04 -12.28
C ALA A 21 -0.01 -3.42 -11.68
N ALA A 22 1.21 -3.93 -11.89
CA ALA A 22 1.59 -5.19 -11.31
C ALA A 22 1.31 -5.07 -9.81
N ALA A 23 0.49 -5.99 -9.28
CA ALA A 23 0.10 -5.94 -7.88
C ALA A 23 1.38 -5.94 -7.02
N VAL A 24 1.45 -5.06 -6.02
CA VAL A 24 2.55 -5.02 -5.06
C VAL A 24 2.74 -6.42 -4.49
N PRO A 25 3.92 -7.05 -4.64
CA PRO A 25 4.13 -8.41 -4.15
C PRO A 25 3.88 -8.51 -2.65
N LEU A 26 2.96 -9.39 -2.25
CA LEU A 26 2.71 -9.71 -0.84
C LEU A 26 3.35 -11.07 -0.51
N VAL A 27 4.46 -11.04 0.22
CA VAL A 27 5.17 -12.24 0.68
C VAL A 27 4.70 -12.58 2.09
N GLY A 28 4.26 -13.83 2.31
CA GLY A 28 3.70 -14.23 3.62
C GLY A 28 2.26 -13.73 3.84
N GLY A 29 1.48 -13.57 2.77
CA GLY A 29 0.08 -13.14 2.89
C GLY A 29 -0.87 -14.18 3.50
N ASN A 30 -0.49 -15.46 3.55
CA ASN A 30 -1.26 -16.50 4.21
C ASN A 30 -1.08 -16.44 5.72
N GLY A 31 -2.17 -16.44 6.48
CA GLY A 31 -2.14 -16.36 7.95
C GLY A 31 -2.16 -14.94 8.53
N LEU A 32 -2.15 -13.90 7.68
CA LEU A 32 -2.42 -12.53 8.15
C LEU A 32 -3.80 -12.46 8.84
N CYS A 33 -3.85 -11.78 9.98
CA CYS A 33 -5.11 -11.42 10.61
C CYS A 33 -5.91 -10.46 9.70
N PRO A 34 -7.24 -10.32 9.91
CA PRO A 34 -8.06 -9.45 9.08
C PRO A 34 -7.54 -8.01 8.97
N ASN A 35 -7.15 -7.40 10.09
CA ASN A 35 -6.62 -6.04 10.11
C ASN A 35 -5.35 -5.88 9.26
N ALA A 36 -4.40 -6.82 9.37
CA ALA A 36 -3.17 -6.79 8.59
C ALA A 36 -3.45 -7.02 7.10
N ARG A 37 -4.43 -7.86 6.75
CA ARG A 37 -4.85 -8.06 5.36
C ARG A 37 -5.48 -6.80 4.77
N ASP A 38 -6.37 -6.15 5.52
CA ASP A 38 -7.04 -4.93 5.08
C ASP A 38 -6.05 -3.78 4.90
N LEU A 39 -5.08 -3.67 5.81
CA LEU A 39 -3.99 -2.69 5.68
C LEU A 39 -3.11 -2.98 4.45
N ALA A 40 -2.72 -4.24 4.21
CA ALA A 40 -1.92 -4.58 3.03
C ALA A 40 -2.65 -4.26 1.71
N GLN A 41 -3.96 -4.49 1.65
CA GLN A 41 -4.80 -4.12 0.50
C GLN A 41 -4.88 -2.60 0.32
N TYR A 42 -5.10 -1.86 1.41
CA TYR A 42 -5.14 -0.41 1.39
C TYR A 42 -3.83 0.19 0.87
N ILE A 43 -2.69 -0.28 1.39
CA ILE A 43 -1.37 0.19 0.97
C ILE A 43 -1.10 -0.12 -0.50
N THR A 44 -1.44 -1.33 -0.95
CA THR A 44 -1.30 -1.75 -2.36
C THR A 44 -2.11 -0.84 -3.29
N ALA A 45 -3.32 -0.45 -2.89
CA ALA A 45 -4.19 0.41 -3.69
C ALA A 45 -3.76 1.89 -3.68
N THR A 46 -3.20 2.37 -2.58
CA THR A 46 -2.92 3.79 -2.35
C THR A 46 -1.51 4.19 -2.77
N TYR A 47 -0.54 3.29 -2.63
CA TYR A 47 0.88 3.57 -2.81
C TYR A 47 1.53 2.65 -3.86
N PRO A 48 1.34 2.92 -5.16
CA PRO A 48 1.94 2.11 -6.23
C PRO A 48 3.48 2.15 -6.26
N GLY A 49 4.12 3.04 -5.49
CA GLY A 49 5.58 3.08 -5.31
C GLY A 49 6.15 2.07 -4.29
N VAL A 50 5.29 1.35 -3.55
CA VAL A 50 5.73 0.29 -2.62
C VAL A 50 6.30 -0.88 -3.42
N GLN A 51 7.49 -1.34 -3.03
CA GLN A 51 8.22 -2.37 -3.76
C GLN A 51 7.69 -3.77 -3.47
N SER A 52 7.29 -4.02 -2.23
CA SER A 52 6.67 -5.26 -1.75
C SER A 52 6.13 -5.05 -0.32
N ILE A 53 5.33 -6.00 0.14
CA ILE A 53 4.87 -6.09 1.52
C ILE A 53 5.28 -7.46 2.08
N GLY A 54 6.01 -7.47 3.18
CA GLY A 54 6.33 -8.66 3.95
C GLY A 54 5.31 -8.90 5.06
N GLY A 55 4.81 -10.12 5.20
CA GLY A 55 3.82 -10.53 6.20
C GLY A 55 4.32 -11.68 7.07
N VAL A 56 3.54 -12.77 7.15
CA VAL A 56 3.81 -13.94 7.98
C VAL A 56 5.12 -14.63 7.60
N ARG A 57 5.97 -14.85 8.60
CA ARG A 57 7.22 -15.62 8.51
C ARG A 57 7.68 -16.05 9.91
N GLY A 58 8.64 -16.98 9.96
CA GLY A 58 9.38 -17.25 11.19
C GLY A 58 10.21 -16.02 11.59
N ASP A 59 10.07 -15.58 12.83
CA ASP A 59 10.78 -14.44 13.38
C ASP A 59 11.03 -14.65 14.87
N SER A 60 12.01 -13.94 15.43
CA SER A 60 12.36 -13.94 16.86
C SER A 60 11.29 -13.28 17.72
N ARG A 61 10.50 -12.36 17.13
CA ARG A 61 9.38 -11.66 17.75
C ARG A 61 8.06 -12.26 17.29
N PRO A 62 6.98 -12.17 18.09
CA PRO A 62 5.72 -12.82 17.77
C PRO A 62 4.90 -12.13 16.67
N ASP A 63 5.19 -10.88 16.30
CA ASP A 63 4.28 -10.08 15.47
C ASP A 63 4.12 -10.61 14.04
N HIS A 64 5.22 -10.95 13.36
CA HIS A 64 5.14 -11.62 12.04
C HIS A 64 4.62 -13.07 12.14
N PRO A 65 5.10 -13.94 13.05
CA PRO A 65 4.57 -15.29 13.22
C PRO A 65 3.06 -15.35 13.51
N SER A 66 2.52 -14.37 14.24
CA SER A 66 1.09 -14.28 14.56
C SER A 66 0.24 -13.66 13.43
N GLY A 67 0.86 -13.19 12.34
CA GLY A 67 0.17 -12.55 11.23
C GLY A 67 -0.36 -11.16 11.51
N ARG A 68 0.18 -10.49 12.52
CA ARG A 68 -0.19 -9.13 12.94
C ARG A 68 0.74 -8.05 12.40
N ALA A 69 1.90 -8.41 11.86
CA ALA A 69 2.86 -7.44 11.33
C ALA A 69 2.95 -7.42 9.81
N LEU A 70 3.20 -6.22 9.29
CA LEU A 70 3.61 -5.97 7.91
C LEU A 70 4.91 -5.16 7.87
N ASP A 71 5.79 -5.51 6.94
CA ASP A 71 6.92 -4.67 6.50
C ASP A 71 6.60 -4.09 5.12
N ILE A 72 6.34 -2.80 5.04
CA ILE A 72 6.00 -2.09 3.81
C ILE A 72 7.29 -1.56 3.19
N MET A 73 7.76 -2.22 2.14
CA MET A 73 9.09 -1.96 1.57
C MET A 73 9.08 -0.73 0.66
N ILE A 74 9.90 0.26 1.01
CA ILE A 74 10.02 1.55 0.28
C ILE A 74 11.37 1.69 -0.44
N GLY A 75 12.30 0.75 -0.26
CA GLY A 75 13.65 0.82 -0.82
C GLY A 75 14.46 1.95 -0.21
N SER A 76 14.80 2.97 -1.00
CA SER A 76 15.50 4.18 -0.55
C SER A 76 14.60 5.44 -0.58
N ASP A 77 13.31 5.29 -0.88
CA ASP A 77 12.38 6.42 -0.96
C ASP A 77 11.88 6.79 0.45
N MET A 78 12.68 7.61 1.12
CA MET A 78 12.37 8.05 2.48
C MET A 78 11.14 8.98 2.53
N GLY A 79 10.84 9.70 1.45
CA GLY A 79 9.64 10.53 1.37
C GLY A 79 8.38 9.69 1.29
N LEU A 80 8.41 8.58 0.54
CA LEU A 80 7.34 7.58 0.53
C LEU A 80 7.15 6.96 1.92
N GLY A 81 8.23 6.58 2.60
CA GLY A 81 8.17 6.05 3.95
C GLY A 81 7.55 7.04 4.96
N ASP A 82 7.90 8.33 4.87
CA ASP A 82 7.30 9.39 5.69
C ASP A 82 5.78 9.50 5.45
N ALA A 83 5.37 9.52 4.18
CA ALA A 83 3.97 9.61 3.80
C ALA A 83 3.15 8.41 4.29
N ILE A 84 3.67 7.18 4.08
CA ILE A 84 3.00 5.95 4.49
C ILE A 84 2.88 5.87 6.01
N ASN A 85 3.96 6.14 6.74
CA ASN A 85 3.92 6.05 8.20
C ASN A 85 2.95 7.07 8.80
N ALA A 86 2.93 8.31 8.29
CA ALA A 86 1.99 9.34 8.74
C ALA A 86 0.53 8.94 8.47
N ASP A 87 0.24 8.41 7.27
CA ASP A 87 -1.11 7.99 6.90
C ASP A 87 -1.61 6.80 7.75
N ILE A 88 -0.76 5.78 7.96
CA ILE A 88 -1.06 4.64 8.83
C ILE A 88 -1.40 5.12 10.25
N GLN A 89 -0.61 6.03 10.81
CA GLN A 89 -0.90 6.59 12.14
C GLN A 89 -2.20 7.39 12.18
N SER A 90 -2.53 8.13 11.12
CA SER A 90 -3.80 8.86 11.03
C SER A 90 -5.03 7.95 10.94
N GLN A 91 -4.83 6.69 10.55
CA GLN A 91 -5.87 5.66 10.41
C GLN A 91 -5.72 4.54 11.44
N ALA A 92 -5.01 4.79 12.54
CA ALA A 92 -4.69 3.78 13.54
C ALA A 92 -5.92 3.01 14.03
N ASP A 93 -7.01 3.72 14.37
CA ASP A 93 -8.25 3.09 14.82
C ASP A 93 -8.91 2.22 13.75
N ARG A 94 -8.84 2.64 12.48
CA ARG A 94 -9.44 1.91 11.35
C ARG A 94 -8.77 0.55 11.16
N PHE A 95 -7.45 0.49 11.30
CA PHE A 95 -6.67 -0.72 11.06
C PHE A 95 -6.24 -1.43 12.35
N GLY A 96 -6.65 -0.93 13.52
CA GLY A 96 -6.23 -1.46 14.81
C GLY A 96 -4.71 -1.38 15.02
N VAL A 97 -4.04 -0.32 14.56
CA VAL A 97 -2.57 -0.18 14.70
C VAL A 97 -2.18 -0.09 16.16
N GLU A 98 -1.33 -1.01 16.61
CA GLU A 98 -0.72 -0.97 17.94
C GLU A 98 0.55 -0.13 17.95
N TYR A 99 1.43 -0.34 16.95
CA TYR A 99 2.65 0.44 16.82
C TYR A 99 3.19 0.43 15.39
N THR A 100 4.00 1.45 15.08
CA THR A 100 4.84 1.49 13.88
C THR A 100 6.31 1.67 14.25
N MET A 101 7.21 1.16 13.40
CA MET A 101 8.64 1.44 13.47
C MET A 101 9.08 2.03 12.12
N TRP A 102 9.50 3.29 12.15
CA TRP A 102 9.97 4.04 10.99
C TRP A 102 11.12 4.96 11.39
N ARG A 103 12.20 4.98 10.61
CA ARG A 103 13.43 5.75 10.88
C ARG A 103 14.07 5.47 12.24
N VAL A 104 13.85 4.27 12.76
CA VAL A 104 14.56 3.72 13.91
C VAL A 104 15.61 2.71 13.43
N ALA A 105 16.51 2.26 14.31
CA ALA A 105 17.55 1.31 13.96
C ALA A 105 16.98 0.12 13.16
N ASN A 106 17.60 -0.18 12.01
CA ASN A 106 17.20 -1.22 11.05
C ASN A 106 15.86 -1.01 10.30
N HIS A 107 15.21 0.16 10.41
CA HIS A 107 13.91 0.47 9.79
C HIS A 107 13.96 1.75 8.94
N TYR A 108 14.92 1.81 8.01
CA TYR A 108 15.11 2.94 7.07
C TYR A 108 14.69 2.61 5.63
N ASN A 109 14.53 1.34 5.31
CA ASN A 109 14.14 0.84 3.98
C ASN A 109 12.69 0.30 3.93
N HIS A 110 11.99 0.32 5.06
CA HIS A 110 10.60 -0.11 5.19
C HIS A 110 9.93 0.54 6.39
N VAL A 111 8.60 0.64 6.34
CA VAL A 111 7.76 0.94 7.50
C VAL A 111 7.26 -0.39 8.06
N HIS A 112 7.62 -0.70 9.31
CA HIS A 112 7.05 -1.83 10.03
C HIS A 112 5.79 -1.37 10.77
N VAL A 113 4.72 -2.15 10.70
CA VAL A 113 3.47 -1.89 11.41
C VAL A 113 2.96 -3.18 12.04
N THR A 114 2.52 -3.10 13.28
CA THR A 114 1.81 -4.17 13.98
C THR A 114 0.39 -3.72 14.32
N VAL A 115 -0.57 -4.61 14.10
CA VAL A 115 -2.00 -4.37 14.37
C VAL A 115 -2.56 -5.35 15.42
N ALA A 116 -3.71 -5.01 16.01
CA ALA A 116 -4.46 -5.85 16.94
C ALA A 116 -5.06 -7.10 16.27
#